data_AF-A0A484ATU4-F1
#
_entry.id   AF-A0A484ATU4-F1
#
_cell.length_a   1.000
_cell.length_b   1.000
_cell.length_c   1.000
_cell.angle_alpha   90.00
_cell.angle_beta   90.00
_cell.angle_gamma   90.00
#
_symmetry.space_group_name_H-M   'P 1'
#
loop_
_entity.id
_entity.type
_entity.pdbx_description
1 polymer ?
#
loop_
_entity_poly.entity_id
_entity_poly.type
_entity_poly.pdbx_seq_one_letter_code
_entity_poly.pdbx_strand_id
1 'polypeptide(L)' 'MLPGIDNWCEINCLRYPPNCPETACHCPQECVAIGELEGREGADTYCMDECLNYKSECPRDRCRCF' A
#
# COMPACT_ATOMS: atom_id res chain seq x y z
N MET A 1 3.83 -6.96 -1.57
CA MET A 1 2.72 -7.56 -0.80
C MET A 1 2.42 -6.69 0.42
N LEU A 2 1.20 -6.23 0.68
CA LEU A 2 0.80 -5.40 1.83
C LEU A 2 0.25 -6.24 3.01
N PRO A 3 0.61 -5.95 4.28
CA PRO A 3 0.13 -6.73 5.41
C PRO A 3 -1.33 -6.40 5.69
N GLY A 4 -2.22 -7.39 5.56
CA GLY A 4 -3.66 -7.23 5.76
C GLY A 4 -4.49 -7.08 4.48
N ILE A 5 -3.83 -7.08 3.32
CA ILE A 5 -4.48 -7.05 1.99
C ILE A 5 -4.08 -8.32 1.24
N ASP A 6 -5.06 -9.04 0.70
CA ASP A 6 -4.79 -10.22 -0.10
C ASP A 6 -3.98 -9.88 -1.36
N ASN A 7 -3.07 -10.76 -1.75
CA ASN A 7 -2.23 -10.60 -2.94
C ASN A 7 -3.05 -10.33 -4.21
N TRP A 8 -4.22 -10.96 -4.32
CA TRP A 8 -5.14 -10.70 -5.43
C TRP A 8 -5.65 -9.26 -5.42
N CYS A 9 -6.02 -8.73 -4.24
CA CYS A 9 -6.50 -7.36 -4.09
C CYS A 9 -5.41 -6.37 -4.49
N GLU A 10 -4.19 -6.53 -3.98
CA GLU A 10 -3.05 -5.66 -4.31
C GLU A 10 -2.80 -5.60 -5.82
N ILE A 11 -2.73 -6.75 -6.49
CA ILE A 11 -2.53 -6.82 -7.94
C ILE A 11 -3.69 -6.16 -8.69
N ASN A 12 -4.93 -6.35 -8.25
CA ASN A 12 -6.10 -5.83 -8.96
C ASN A 12 -6.43 -4.37 -8.64
N CYS A 13 -5.95 -3.85 -7.50
CA CYS A 13 -6.00 -2.43 -7.16
C CYS A 13 -4.95 -1.63 -7.94
N LEU A 14 -3.72 -2.16 -8.03
CA LEU A 14 -2.58 -1.42 -8.58
C LEU A 14 -2.38 -1.64 -10.10
N ARG A 15 -3.15 -2.56 -10.73
CA ARG A 15 -3.17 -2.70 -12.20
C ARG A 15 -3.97 -1.58 -12.86
N TYR A 16 -3.64 -1.29 -14.11
CA TYR A 16 -4.44 -0.43 -14.97
C TYR A 16 -4.99 -1.21 -16.18
N PRO A 17 -6.31 -1.20 -16.46
CA PRO A 17 -7.36 -0.62 -15.62
C PRO A 17 -7.57 -1.42 -14.31
N PRO A 18 -7.95 -0.74 -13.21
CA PRO A 18 -8.24 -1.41 -11.94
C PRO A 18 -9.34 -2.45 -12.10
N ASN A 19 -9.22 -3.58 -11.42
CA ASN A 19 -10.21 -4.66 -11.44
C ASN A 19 -10.55 -5.10 -10.01
N CYS A 20 -10.87 -4.13 -9.16
CA CYS A 20 -11.13 -4.36 -7.76
C CYS A 20 -12.58 -3.95 -7.41
N PRO A 21 -13.55 -4.88 -7.44
CA PRO A 21 -14.89 -4.60 -6.95
C PRO A 21 -14.86 -4.42 -5.43
N GLU A 22 -15.51 -3.36 -4.94
CA GLU A 22 -15.53 -2.98 -3.50
C GLU A 22 -16.10 -4.08 -2.59
N THR A 23 -16.93 -4.98 -3.14
CA THR A 23 -17.49 -6.12 -2.41
C THR A 23 -16.50 -7.25 -2.17
N ALA A 24 -15.34 -7.23 -2.85
CA ALA A 24 -14.30 -8.24 -2.72
C ALA A 24 -13.11 -7.74 -1.88
N CYS A 25 -12.65 -6.51 -2.12
CA CYS A 25 -11.53 -5.91 -1.40
C CYS A 25 -11.68 -4.40 -1.25
N HIS A 26 -11.08 -3.83 -0.20
CA HIS A 26 -10.83 -2.39 -0.12
C HIS A 26 -9.42 -2.11 -0.63
N CYS A 27 -9.29 -1.22 -1.64
CA CYS A 27 -7.98 -0.81 -2.12
C CYS A 27 -7.39 0.22 -1.18
N PRO A 28 -6.12 0.06 -0.77
CA PRO A 28 -5.48 1.04 0.08
C PRO A 28 -5.38 2.36 -0.67
N GLN A 29 -5.76 3.44 0.01
CA GLN A 29 -5.65 4.80 -0.52
C GLN A 29 -4.60 5.61 0.22
N GLU A 30 -4.30 5.22 1.46
CA GLU A 30 -3.36 5.90 2.32
C GLU A 30 -2.31 4.90 2.81
N CYS A 31 -1.08 5.38 2.89
CA CYS A 31 0.03 4.67 3.50
C CYS A 31 0.73 5.61 4.46
N VAL A 32 0.93 5.14 5.69
CA VAL A 32 1.59 5.89 6.75
C VAL A 32 2.88 5.21 7.14
N ALA A 33 3.86 6.02 7.52
CA ALA A 33 5.12 5.55 8.08
C ALA A 33 4.92 5.07 9.51
N ILE A 34 5.52 3.92 9.80
CA ILE A 34 5.54 3.27 11.11
C ILE A 34 6.99 2.91 11.47
N GLY A 35 7.21 2.51 12.71
CA GLY A 35 8.53 2.00 13.14
C GLY A 35 9.60 3.09 13.04
N GLU A 36 10.71 2.80 12.35
CA GLU A 36 11.84 3.75 12.25
C GLU A 36 11.56 4.98 11.36
N LEU A 37 10.51 4.94 10.54
CA LEU A 37 10.13 6.06 9.68
C LEU A 37 9.02 6.94 10.30
N GLU A 38 8.43 6.49 11.41
CA GLU A 38 7.35 7.21 12.08
C GLU A 38 7.76 8.63 12.48
N GLY A 39 6.93 9.62 12.15
CA GLY A 39 7.15 11.03 12.49
C GLY A 39 8.25 11.73 11.68
N ARG A 40 8.86 11.07 10.70
CA ARG A 40 9.81 11.70 9.79
C ARG A 40 9.07 12.45 8.69
N GLU A 41 9.49 13.68 8.43
CA GLU A 41 8.91 14.50 7.36
C GLU A 41 9.08 13.80 5.99
N GLY A 42 7.97 13.66 5.26
CA GLY A 42 7.93 13.00 3.95
C GLY A 42 7.89 11.47 3.97
N ALA A 43 7.88 10.83 5.15
CA ALA A 43 7.89 9.38 5.22
C ALA A 43 6.57 8.73 4.78
N ASP A 44 5.43 9.39 5.00
CA ASP A 44 4.13 8.91 4.50
C ASP A 44 4.12 8.90 2.96
N THR A 45 4.62 9.97 2.33
CA THR A 45 4.79 10.04 0.87
C THR A 45 5.70 8.94 0.34
N TYR A 46 6.84 8.70 1.01
CA TYR A 46 7.72 7.58 0.69
C TYR A 46 6.97 6.24 0.75
N CYS A 47 6.18 6.01 1.80
CA CYS A 47 5.37 4.81 1.91
C CYS A 47 4.33 4.72 0.78
N MET A 48 3.66 5.80 0.41
CA MET A 48 2.73 5.81 -0.72
C MET A 48 3.43 5.43 -2.03
N ASP A 49 4.61 6.01 -2.29
CA ASP A 49 5.37 5.76 -3.51
C ASP A 49 5.86 4.31 -3.59
N GLU A 50 6.35 3.74 -2.49
CA GLU A 50 6.86 2.36 -2.45
C GLU A 50 5.74 1.30 -2.45
N CYS A 51 4.58 1.63 -1.88
CA CYS A 51 3.51 0.67 -1.61
C CYS A 51 2.35 0.71 -2.63
N LEU A 52 2.00 1.89 -3.14
CA LEU A 52 0.87 2.09 -4.07
C LEU A 52 1.30 2.10 -5.54
N ASN A 53 2.25 1.26 -5.91
CA ASN A 53 2.73 1.11 -7.29
C ASN A 53 2.62 -0.34 -7.79
N TYR A 54 2.54 -0.51 -9.11
CA TYR A 54 2.55 -1.85 -9.71
C TYR A 54 3.92 -2.52 -9.53
N LYS A 55 3.93 -3.67 -8.84
CA LYS A 55 5.12 -4.39 -8.33
C LYS A 55 5.79 -3.72 -7.12
N SER A 56 4.99 -3.15 -6.22
CA SER A 56 5.46 -2.53 -4.99
C SER A 56 6.36 -3.45 -4.14
N GLU A 57 7.48 -2.90 -3.70
CA GLU A 57 8.38 -3.49 -2.69
C GLU A 57 8.17 -2.80 -1.33
N CYS A 58 6.90 -2.74 -0.90
CA CYS A 58 6.51 -2.03 0.32
C CYS A 58 7.23 -2.57 1.58
N PRO A 59 8.00 -1.73 2.31
CA PRO A 59 8.71 -2.13 3.53
C PRO A 59 7.73 -2.24 4.70
N ARG A 60 7.22 -3.45 4.95
CA ARG A 60 6.14 -3.72 5.91
C ARG A 60 6.46 -3.40 7.38
N ASP A 61 7.74 -3.36 7.72
CA ASP A 61 8.24 -2.99 9.04
C ASP A 61 8.25 -1.48 9.25
N ARG A 62 8.12 -0.71 8.16
CA ARG A 62 8.25 0.75 8.13
C ARG A 62 7.05 1.48 7.55
N CYS A 63 6.19 0.77 6.84
CA CYS A 63 5.02 1.32 6.18
C CYS A 63 3.78 0.46 6.45
N ARG A 64 2.64 1.12 6.67
CA ARG A 64 1.33 0.48 6.78
C ARG A 64 0.33 1.20 5.89
N CYS A 65 -0.38 0.45 5.06
CA CYS A 65 -1.40 0.98 4.17
C CYS A 65 -2.80 0.46 4.54
N PHE A 66 -3.82 1.27 4.30
CA PHE A 66 -5.22 0.95 4.55
C PHE A 66 -6.15 1.59 3.53
#